data_AF-A0A6C0AWN4-F1
#
_entry.id   AF-A0A6C0AWN4-F1
#
_cell.length_a   1.000
_cell.length_b   1.000
_cell.length_c   1.000
_cell.angle_alpha   90.00
_cell.angle_beta   90.00
_cell.angle_gamma   90.00
#
_symmetry.space_group_name_H-M   'P 1'
#
loop_
_entity.id
_entity.type
_entity.pdbx_description
1 polymer ?
#
loop_
_entity_poly.entity_id
_entity_poly.type
_entity_poly.pdbx_seq_one_letter_code
_entity_poly.pdbx_strand_id
1 'polypeptide(L)'
;MNNKKYWKDLKPKTMKNYKSSCYLLPKYKKYPVCDKYTKKINCKGLLAAHNRAALSIRRKLKPKLYSYKKIVNKSRKLAKKHKCSWTQKGGKAKRQFLYNPNDPKKSFDVYIDKDPSDTIHMKYTTIDDVKNTIKKLERLYKTKKYPHKRIWQVGMILKVRLEAMKKHKNSLYPGAKNVHQRFTLANKYFKFLGKRSKKKTFEERKAMVFTI
;
A
#
# COMPACT_ATOMS: atom_id res chain seq x y z
N MET A 1 15.42 -23.32 36.17
CA MET A 1 15.44 -22.50 34.93
C MET A 1 14.87 -23.29 33.75
N ASN A 2 13.64 -22.98 33.31
CA ASN A 2 12.97 -23.70 32.22
C ASN A 2 13.49 -23.22 30.86
N ASN A 3 14.44 -23.94 30.27
CA ASN A 3 15.06 -23.62 28.99
C ASN A 3 14.07 -23.89 27.84
N LYS A 4 13.23 -22.90 27.50
CA LYS A 4 12.25 -22.97 26.39
C LYS A 4 12.99 -23.06 25.05
N LYS A 5 13.31 -24.28 24.60
CA LYS A 5 13.83 -24.52 23.24
C LYS A 5 12.75 -24.18 22.21
N TYR A 6 13.03 -23.23 21.33
CA TYR A 6 12.13 -22.89 20.24
C TYR A 6 12.29 -23.86 19.07
N TRP A 7 11.22 -24.09 18.31
CA TRP A 7 11.20 -25.01 17.17
C TRP A 7 12.24 -24.68 16.08
N LYS A 8 12.66 -23.42 16.00
CA LYS A 8 13.72 -22.95 15.09
C LYS A 8 15.12 -23.46 15.47
N ASP A 9 15.33 -23.83 16.73
CA ASP A 9 16.64 -24.18 17.30
C ASP A 9 16.90 -25.70 17.32
N LEU A 10 15.92 -26.50 16.88
CA LEU A 10 16.04 -27.96 16.82
C LEU A 10 16.86 -28.40 15.59
N LYS A 11 18.11 -28.81 15.83
CA LYS A 11 18.97 -29.47 14.81
C LYS A 11 18.39 -30.85 14.42
N PRO A 12 18.47 -31.29 13.15
CA PRO A 12 17.92 -32.58 12.69
C PRO A 12 18.40 -33.81 13.50
N LYS A 13 19.61 -33.76 14.07
CA LYS A 13 20.20 -34.85 14.87
C LYS A 13 19.41 -35.19 16.15
N THR A 14 18.61 -34.28 16.71
CA THR A 14 17.81 -34.54 17.93
C THR A 14 16.45 -35.19 17.66
N MET A 15 16.14 -35.53 16.40
CA MET A 15 14.86 -36.09 15.96
C MET A 15 14.93 -37.57 15.54
N LYS A 16 16.02 -38.29 15.85
CA LYS A 16 16.19 -39.71 15.44
C LYS A 16 15.06 -40.65 15.90
N ASN A 17 14.27 -40.27 16.91
CA ASN A 17 13.27 -41.13 17.55
C ASN A 17 11.80 -40.84 17.16
N TYR A 18 11.56 -40.03 16.13
CA TYR A 18 10.20 -39.78 15.64
C TYR A 18 9.75 -40.82 14.62
N LYS A 19 8.51 -41.31 14.78
CA LYS A 19 7.84 -42.13 13.77
C LYS A 19 7.75 -41.37 12.45
N SER A 20 7.81 -42.08 11.33
CA SER A 20 7.70 -41.50 9.98
C SER A 20 6.42 -40.67 9.79
N SER A 21 5.33 -41.03 10.48
CA SER A 21 4.05 -40.31 10.54
C SER A 21 4.14 -38.91 11.14
N CYS A 22 5.21 -38.59 11.87
CA CYS A 22 5.43 -37.28 12.50
C CYS A 22 6.07 -36.22 11.60
N TYR A 23 6.18 -36.50 10.30
CA TYR A 23 6.73 -35.60 9.30
C TYR A 23 5.72 -35.35 8.19
N LEU A 24 5.66 -34.10 7.68
CA LEU A 24 4.87 -33.83 6.47
C LEU A 24 5.45 -34.51 5.23
N LEU A 25 6.76 -34.79 5.25
CA LEU A 25 7.48 -35.58 4.26
C LEU A 25 8.21 -36.77 4.93
N PRO A 26 7.51 -37.90 5.13
CA PRO A 26 8.05 -39.08 5.82
C PRO A 26 9.30 -39.66 5.16
N LYS A 27 9.30 -39.80 3.82
CA LYS A 27 10.43 -40.33 3.02
C LYS A 27 11.75 -39.59 3.29
N TYR A 28 11.67 -38.29 3.59
CA TYR A 28 12.85 -37.44 3.80
C TYR A 28 13.02 -36.99 5.26
N LYS A 29 12.15 -37.44 6.17
CA LYS A 29 12.07 -36.97 7.58
C LYS A 29 12.14 -35.44 7.70
N LYS A 30 11.42 -34.73 6.81
CA LYS A 30 11.38 -33.25 6.75
C LYS A 30 10.06 -32.70 7.27
N TYR A 31 10.14 -31.51 7.87
CA TYR A 31 8.99 -30.79 8.45
C TYR A 31 8.33 -31.59 9.58
N PRO A 32 9.00 -31.71 10.74
CA PRO A 32 8.46 -32.37 11.92
C PRO A 32 7.24 -31.62 12.43
N VAL A 33 6.18 -32.36 12.77
CA VAL A 33 4.90 -31.79 13.21
C VAL A 33 4.40 -32.36 14.54
N CYS A 34 5.02 -33.43 15.05
CA CYS A 34 4.68 -33.99 16.36
C CYS A 34 5.51 -33.36 17.48
N ASP A 35 4.90 -33.26 18.67
CA ASP A 35 5.60 -32.96 19.90
C ASP A 35 6.65 -34.03 20.26
N LYS A 36 7.74 -33.63 20.91
CA LYS A 36 8.85 -34.53 21.27
C LYS A 36 8.47 -35.50 22.38
N TYR A 37 7.68 -35.02 23.34
CA TYR A 37 7.33 -35.77 24.54
C TYR A 37 6.07 -36.60 24.30
N THR A 38 5.02 -35.97 23.76
CA THR A 38 3.74 -36.66 23.56
C THR A 38 3.70 -37.51 22.29
N LYS A 39 4.65 -37.31 21.36
CA LYS A 39 4.69 -37.96 20.03
C LYS A 39 3.40 -37.80 19.20
N LYS A 40 2.49 -36.92 19.63
CA LYS A 40 1.24 -36.57 18.94
C LYS A 40 1.46 -35.30 18.12
N ILE A 41 0.65 -35.14 17.07
CA ILE A 41 0.69 -33.94 16.22
C ILE A 41 0.43 -32.69 17.07
N ASN A 42 1.29 -31.68 16.94
CA ASN A 42 1.24 -30.44 17.68
C ASN A 42 1.03 -29.25 16.74
N CYS A 43 0.07 -28.38 17.06
CA CYS A 43 -0.24 -27.19 16.28
C CYS A 43 0.96 -26.24 16.09
N LYS A 44 1.89 -26.18 17.05
CA LYS A 44 3.14 -25.40 16.94
C LYS A 44 4.08 -26.01 15.89
N GLY A 45 4.20 -27.33 15.84
CA GLY A 45 4.98 -28.04 14.82
C GLY A 45 4.38 -27.85 13.42
N LEU A 46 3.05 -27.97 13.29
CA LEU A 46 2.34 -27.69 12.04
C LEU A 46 2.51 -26.23 11.55
N LEU A 47 2.44 -25.26 12.46
CA LEU A 47 2.66 -23.84 12.15
C LEU A 47 4.11 -23.58 11.71
N ALA A 48 5.09 -24.13 12.42
CA ALA A 48 6.50 -24.01 12.07
C ALA A 48 6.78 -24.60 10.67
N ALA A 49 6.21 -25.77 10.39
CA ALA A 49 6.32 -26.40 9.09
C ALA A 49 5.67 -25.58 7.96
N HIS A 50 4.46 -25.05 8.20
CA HIS A 50 3.76 -24.15 7.29
C HIS A 50 4.61 -22.91 6.97
N ASN A 51 5.08 -22.20 8.01
CA ASN A 51 5.82 -20.95 7.85
C ASN A 51 7.16 -21.17 7.16
N ARG A 52 7.86 -22.28 7.47
CA ARG A 52 9.12 -22.63 6.80
C ARG A 52 8.92 -22.89 5.32
N ALA A 53 7.89 -23.64 4.93
CA ALA A 53 7.59 -23.89 3.52
C ALA A 53 7.11 -22.62 2.79
N ALA A 54 6.27 -21.81 3.43
CA ALA A 54 5.81 -20.53 2.88
C ALA A 54 6.95 -19.54 2.67
N LEU A 55 7.93 -19.49 3.59
CA LEU A 55 9.14 -18.66 3.44
C LEU A 55 9.98 -19.11 2.24
N SER A 56 10.12 -20.41 1.99
CA SER A 56 10.81 -20.92 0.80
C SER A 56 10.13 -20.49 -0.51
N ILE A 57 8.80 -20.46 -0.54
CA ILE A 57 8.03 -19.93 -1.68
C ILE A 57 8.28 -18.43 -1.86
N ARG A 58 8.19 -17.65 -0.77
CA ARG A 58 8.44 -16.19 -0.79
C ARG A 58 9.85 -15.85 -1.28
N ARG A 59 10.84 -16.67 -0.91
CA ARG A 59 12.24 -16.55 -1.36
C ARG A 59 12.50 -17.14 -2.75
N LYS A 60 11.48 -17.67 -3.44
CA LYS A 60 11.58 -18.29 -4.76
C LYS A 60 12.63 -19.43 -4.84
N LEU A 61 12.81 -20.18 -3.76
CA LEU A 61 13.74 -21.32 -3.76
C LEU A 61 13.20 -22.42 -4.68
N LYS A 62 14.05 -22.95 -5.57
CA LYS A 62 13.71 -24.09 -6.44
C LYS A 62 13.83 -25.40 -5.63
N PRO A 63 12.73 -26.14 -5.39
CA PRO A 63 12.84 -27.40 -4.69
C PRO A 63 13.42 -28.50 -5.60
N LYS A 64 14.36 -29.29 -5.08
CA LYS A 64 14.97 -30.40 -5.83
C LYS A 64 14.09 -31.66 -5.92
N LEU A 65 13.22 -31.92 -4.92
CA LEU A 65 12.53 -33.22 -4.77
C LEU A 65 11.02 -33.13 -4.44
N TYR A 66 10.51 -31.97 -4.01
CA TYR A 66 9.13 -31.84 -3.54
C TYR A 66 8.60 -30.40 -3.61
N SER A 67 7.30 -30.20 -3.81
CA SER A 67 6.75 -28.84 -3.88
C SER A 67 6.51 -28.22 -2.50
N TYR A 68 7.09 -27.04 -2.24
CA TYR A 68 6.79 -26.25 -1.04
C TYR A 68 5.30 -25.89 -0.92
N LYS A 69 4.63 -25.63 -2.05
CA LYS A 69 3.19 -25.32 -2.10
C LYS A 69 2.36 -26.52 -1.61
N LYS A 70 2.73 -27.74 -1.99
CA LYS A 70 2.09 -28.98 -1.49
C LYS A 70 2.24 -29.11 0.03
N ILE A 71 3.40 -28.75 0.60
CA ILE A 71 3.64 -28.80 2.06
C ILE A 71 2.77 -27.78 2.80
N VAL A 72 2.70 -26.54 2.31
CA VAL A 72 1.85 -25.48 2.88
C VAL A 72 0.38 -25.91 2.89
N ASN A 73 -0.10 -26.53 1.82
CA ASN A 73 -1.48 -27.01 1.74
C ASN A 73 -1.72 -28.19 2.68
N LYS A 74 -0.79 -29.15 2.74
CA LYS A 74 -0.87 -30.33 3.62
C LYS A 74 -0.88 -29.93 5.09
N SER A 75 0.01 -29.01 5.50
CA SER A 75 0.06 -28.52 6.89
C SER A 75 -1.23 -27.80 7.29
N ARG A 76 -1.81 -26.97 6.39
CA ARG A 76 -3.07 -26.28 6.63
C ARG A 76 -4.26 -27.24 6.76
N LYS A 77 -4.33 -28.29 5.92
CA LYS A 77 -5.37 -29.33 6.02
C LYS A 77 -5.30 -30.06 7.37
N LEU A 78 -4.09 -30.48 7.78
CA LEU A 78 -3.89 -31.14 9.07
C LEU A 78 -4.20 -30.20 10.24
N ALA A 79 -3.80 -28.93 10.16
CA ALA A 79 -4.06 -27.97 11.21
C ALA A 79 -5.56 -27.67 11.40
N LYS A 80 -6.35 -27.69 10.32
CA LYS A 80 -7.82 -27.66 10.41
C LYS A 80 -8.37 -28.92 11.10
N LYS A 81 -7.89 -30.11 10.71
CA LYS A 81 -8.29 -31.40 11.32
C LYS A 81 -8.01 -31.42 12.83
N HIS A 82 -6.89 -30.85 13.26
CA HIS A 82 -6.50 -30.75 14.66
C HIS A 82 -6.99 -29.46 15.36
N LYS A 83 -7.94 -28.72 14.75
CA LYS A 83 -8.55 -27.51 15.31
C LYS A 83 -7.54 -26.47 15.82
N CYS A 84 -6.42 -26.27 15.10
CA CYS A 84 -5.39 -25.33 15.48
C CYS A 84 -5.86 -23.87 15.35
N SER A 85 -5.69 -23.07 16.41
CA SER A 85 -6.13 -21.68 16.49
C SER A 85 -5.64 -20.79 15.33
N TRP A 86 -4.41 -20.98 14.87
CA TRP A 86 -3.85 -20.20 13.74
C TRP A 86 -4.52 -20.45 12.38
N THR A 87 -5.36 -21.49 12.27
CA THR A 87 -6.17 -21.73 11.06
C THR A 87 -7.56 -21.10 11.14
N GLN A 88 -8.01 -20.72 12.35
CA GLN A 88 -9.23 -19.97 12.53
C GLN A 88 -8.97 -18.56 11.98
N LYS A 89 -9.74 -18.18 10.96
CA LYS A 89 -9.66 -16.85 10.37
C LYS A 89 -10.04 -15.85 11.45
N GLY A 90 -9.06 -15.18 12.07
CA GLY A 90 -9.32 -13.89 12.69
C GLY A 90 -10.01 -13.03 11.62
N GLY A 91 -11.17 -12.46 11.96
CA GLY A 91 -11.90 -11.57 11.06
C GLY A 91 -10.93 -10.54 10.46
N LYS A 92 -11.15 -10.15 9.19
CA LYS A 92 -10.35 -9.08 8.59
C LYS A 92 -10.46 -7.88 9.52
N ALA A 93 -9.41 -7.58 10.29
CA ALA A 93 -9.33 -6.31 10.99
C ALA A 93 -9.54 -5.24 9.93
N LYS A 94 -10.57 -4.38 10.12
CA LYS A 94 -10.78 -3.24 9.23
C LYS A 94 -9.46 -2.48 9.25
N ARG A 95 -8.74 -2.49 8.13
CA ARG A 95 -7.56 -1.65 7.96
C ARG A 95 -8.09 -0.23 7.91
N GLN A 96 -8.25 0.38 9.08
CA GLN A 96 -8.36 1.81 9.16
C GLN A 96 -6.99 2.29 8.69
N PHE A 97 -6.95 3.02 7.58
CA PHE A 97 -5.76 3.81 7.25
C PHE A 97 -5.41 4.62 8.50
N LEU A 98 -4.12 4.86 8.74
CA LEU A 98 -3.56 5.56 9.91
C LEU A 98 -4.07 7.01 9.99
N TYR A 99 -5.37 7.18 10.13
CA TYR A 99 -6.08 8.42 10.33
C TYR A 99 -6.36 8.50 11.81
N ASN A 100 -5.69 9.44 12.47
CA ASN A 100 -5.95 9.75 13.86
C ASN A 100 -6.94 10.91 13.90
N PRO A 101 -8.23 10.67 14.20
CA PRO A 101 -9.27 11.71 14.18
C PRO A 101 -8.99 12.83 15.19
N ASN A 102 -8.24 12.55 16.26
CA ASN A 102 -7.96 13.50 17.32
C ASN A 102 -6.67 14.31 17.06
N ASP A 103 -5.79 13.82 16.19
CA ASP A 103 -4.54 14.51 15.81
C ASP A 103 -4.17 14.19 14.36
N PRO A 104 -4.70 14.96 13.40
CA PRO A 104 -4.43 14.78 11.98
C PRO A 104 -2.94 14.88 11.61
N LYS A 105 -2.10 15.51 12.44
CA LYS A 105 -0.65 15.63 12.19
C LYS A 105 0.09 14.31 12.37
N LYS A 106 -0.44 13.39 13.20
CA LYS A 106 0.06 12.02 13.38
C LYS A 106 -0.39 11.07 12.28
N SER A 107 -1.29 11.51 11.40
CA SER A 107 -1.74 10.70 10.27
C SER A 107 -0.63 10.65 9.21
N PHE A 108 -0.26 9.44 8.81
CA PHE A 108 0.89 9.19 7.92
C PHE A 108 0.58 9.46 6.44
N ASP A 109 -0.67 9.77 6.11
CA ASP A 109 -1.11 9.99 4.73
C ASP A 109 -0.93 11.45 4.33
N VAL A 110 -0.09 11.66 3.31
CA VAL A 110 0.24 12.95 2.69
C VAL A 110 -1.01 13.65 2.11
N TYR A 111 -2.10 12.91 1.88
CA TYR A 111 -3.32 13.39 1.24
C TYR A 111 -4.54 13.49 2.16
N ILE A 112 -4.39 13.33 3.47
CA ILE A 112 -5.47 13.59 4.43
C ILE A 112 -5.52 15.08 4.73
N ASP A 113 -6.64 15.73 4.39
CA ASP A 113 -6.88 17.13 4.73
C ASP A 113 -6.95 17.27 6.26
N LYS A 114 -6.07 18.12 6.80
CA LYS A 114 -5.95 18.39 8.24
C LYS A 114 -7.03 19.36 8.73
N ASP A 115 -7.71 20.03 7.80
CA ASP A 115 -8.87 20.89 8.01
C ASP A 115 -9.71 20.90 6.71
N PRO A 116 -10.97 20.42 6.72
CA PRO A 116 -11.83 20.40 5.53
C PRO A 116 -12.19 21.79 4.99
N SER A 117 -11.99 22.86 5.75
CA SER A 117 -12.22 24.24 5.29
C SER A 117 -11.18 24.73 4.27
N ASP A 118 -9.98 24.12 4.25
CA ASP A 118 -8.90 24.46 3.32
C ASP A 118 -9.01 23.69 1.98
N THR A 119 -9.99 22.80 1.84
CA THR A 119 -10.17 21.99 0.63
C THR A 119 -10.76 22.82 -0.51
N ILE A 120 -9.96 23.13 -1.54
CA ILE A 120 -10.47 23.77 -2.76
C ILE A 120 -10.95 22.67 -3.73
N HIS A 121 -12.26 22.47 -3.83
CA HIS A 121 -12.82 21.52 -4.80
C HIS A 121 -12.42 21.88 -6.23
N MET A 122 -11.88 20.88 -6.94
CA MET A 122 -11.32 20.99 -8.30
C MET A 122 -11.96 19.95 -9.23
N LYS A 123 -12.48 20.41 -10.39
CA LYS A 123 -12.94 19.55 -11.47
C LYS A 123 -11.93 19.56 -12.62
N TYR A 124 -11.69 18.41 -13.24
CA TYR A 124 -10.72 18.28 -14.35
C TYR A 124 -11.16 17.24 -15.40
N THR A 125 -12.47 16.95 -15.43
CA THR A 125 -13.07 15.89 -16.24
C THR A 125 -13.30 16.31 -17.69
N THR A 126 -13.30 17.61 -17.99
CA THR A 126 -13.39 18.18 -19.34
C THR A 126 -12.38 19.32 -19.51
N ILE A 127 -12.20 19.84 -20.71
CA ILE A 127 -11.35 21.01 -20.93
C ILE A 127 -11.94 22.23 -20.20
N ASP A 128 -13.26 22.40 -20.27
CA ASP A 128 -13.93 23.54 -19.65
C ASP A 128 -13.88 23.46 -18.12
N ASP A 129 -13.94 22.26 -17.54
CA ASP A 129 -13.68 22.06 -16.10
C ASP A 129 -12.29 22.57 -15.69
N VAL A 130 -11.27 22.29 -16.52
CA VAL A 130 -9.90 22.76 -16.25
C VAL A 130 -9.83 24.28 -16.36
N LYS A 131 -10.43 24.87 -17.40
CA LYS A 131 -10.52 26.33 -17.56
C LYS A 131 -11.22 26.99 -16.36
N ASN A 132 -12.37 26.45 -15.96
CA ASN A 132 -13.18 26.97 -14.86
C ASN A 132 -12.47 26.80 -13.51
N THR A 133 -11.77 25.69 -13.30
CA THR A 133 -10.90 25.49 -12.13
C THR A 133 -9.80 26.55 -12.08
N ILE A 134 -9.11 26.80 -13.19
CA ILE A 134 -8.05 27.82 -13.24
C ILE A 134 -8.62 29.20 -12.93
N LYS A 135 -9.74 29.59 -13.56
CA LYS A 135 -10.45 30.85 -13.27
C LYS A 135 -10.83 30.97 -11.79
N LYS A 136 -11.34 29.88 -11.19
CA LYS A 136 -11.69 29.81 -9.76
C LYS A 136 -10.45 30.03 -8.89
N LEU A 137 -9.33 29.37 -9.19
CA LEU A 137 -8.07 29.53 -8.45
C LEU A 137 -7.53 30.96 -8.53
N GLU A 138 -7.55 31.56 -9.72
CA GLU A 138 -7.14 32.96 -9.92
C GLU A 138 -8.02 33.92 -9.11
N ARG A 139 -9.35 33.73 -9.12
CA ARG A 139 -10.27 34.53 -8.32
C ARG A 139 -9.93 34.41 -6.83
N LEU A 140 -9.82 33.18 -6.33
CA LEU A 140 -9.52 32.89 -4.92
C LEU A 140 -8.20 33.52 -4.45
N TYR A 141 -7.19 33.53 -5.32
CA TYR A 141 -5.92 34.20 -5.05
C TYR A 141 -6.09 35.72 -5.00
N LYS A 142 -6.72 36.31 -6.02
CA LYS A 142 -6.84 37.77 -6.16
C LYS A 142 -7.74 38.40 -5.10
N THR A 143 -8.72 37.66 -4.57
CA THR A 143 -9.55 38.08 -3.44
C THR A 143 -8.89 37.84 -2.07
N LYS A 144 -7.59 37.49 -2.03
CA LYS A 144 -6.83 37.18 -0.80
C LYS A 144 -7.41 36.04 0.04
N LYS A 145 -8.35 35.24 -0.50
CA LYS A 145 -8.98 34.13 0.25
C LYS A 145 -8.00 33.00 0.54
N TYR A 146 -7.06 32.75 -0.37
CA TYR A 146 -5.98 31.78 -0.16
C TYR A 146 -4.62 32.36 -0.54
N PRO A 147 -3.54 32.02 0.20
CA PRO A 147 -2.20 32.45 -0.13
C PRO A 147 -1.71 31.78 -1.42
N HIS A 148 -0.78 32.43 -2.13
CA HIS A 148 -0.19 31.90 -3.37
C HIS A 148 0.37 30.48 -3.19
N LYS A 149 0.96 30.17 -2.03
CA LYS A 149 1.46 28.83 -1.69
C LYS A 149 0.39 27.75 -1.84
N ARG A 150 -0.83 28.01 -1.35
CA ARG A 150 -1.95 27.05 -1.42
C ARG A 150 -2.43 26.89 -2.86
N ILE A 151 -2.56 27.99 -3.59
CA ILE A 151 -2.93 27.99 -5.01
C ILE A 151 -1.90 27.23 -5.85
N TRP A 152 -0.61 27.40 -5.56
CA TRP A 152 0.49 26.68 -6.19
C TRP A 152 0.43 25.17 -5.92
N GLN A 153 0.17 24.76 -4.68
CA GLN A 153 -0.03 23.34 -4.32
C GLN A 153 -1.19 22.72 -5.10
N VAL A 154 -2.34 23.39 -5.18
CA VAL A 154 -3.50 22.89 -5.94
C VAL A 154 -3.19 22.83 -7.44
N GLY A 155 -2.50 23.84 -7.98
CA GLY A 155 -2.01 23.82 -9.37
C GLY A 155 -1.05 22.66 -9.66
N MET A 156 -0.17 22.33 -8.71
CA MET A 156 0.72 21.16 -8.80
C MET A 156 -0.06 19.85 -8.85
N ILE A 157 -1.04 19.68 -7.94
CA ILE A 157 -1.91 18.49 -7.90
C ILE A 157 -2.68 18.33 -9.23
N LEU A 158 -3.24 19.43 -9.76
CA LEU A 158 -3.93 19.43 -11.05
C LEU A 158 -3.03 18.93 -12.18
N LYS A 159 -1.79 19.45 -12.26
CA LYS A 159 -0.80 19.05 -13.27
C LYS A 159 -0.45 17.57 -13.13
N VAL A 160 -0.12 17.10 -11.93
CA VAL A 160 0.32 15.71 -11.69
C VAL A 160 -0.80 14.72 -12.01
N ARG A 161 -2.05 15.01 -11.62
CA ARG A 161 -3.21 14.16 -11.95
C ARG A 161 -3.40 14.03 -13.46
N LEU A 162 -3.40 15.15 -14.18
CA LEU A 162 -3.56 15.16 -15.63
C LEU A 162 -2.37 14.53 -16.36
N GLU A 163 -1.16 14.62 -15.81
CA GLU A 163 0.04 13.95 -16.34
C GLU A 163 -0.06 12.43 -16.22
N ALA A 164 -0.47 11.93 -15.05
CA ALA A 164 -0.71 10.51 -14.82
C ALA A 164 -1.81 9.98 -15.75
N MET A 165 -2.90 10.73 -15.92
CA MET A 165 -3.95 10.40 -16.88
C MET A 165 -3.42 10.33 -18.31
N LYS A 166 -2.58 11.30 -18.72
CA LYS A 166 -1.96 11.31 -20.05
C LYS A 166 -1.06 10.08 -20.26
N LYS A 167 -0.22 9.75 -19.28
CA LYS A 167 0.71 8.60 -19.34
C LYS A 167 -0.03 7.26 -19.43
N HIS A 168 -1.15 7.12 -18.73
CA HIS A 168 -1.93 5.89 -18.64
C HIS A 168 -3.24 5.94 -19.44
N LYS A 169 -3.34 6.84 -20.43
CA LYS A 169 -4.57 7.06 -21.20
C LYS A 169 -5.07 5.77 -21.88
N ASN A 170 -4.17 4.96 -22.43
CA ASN A 170 -4.56 3.74 -23.14
C ASN A 170 -4.90 2.56 -22.20
N SER A 171 -4.39 2.54 -20.96
CA SER A 171 -4.57 1.40 -20.05
C SER A 171 -5.64 1.64 -18.97
N LEU A 172 -5.62 2.80 -18.32
CA LEU A 172 -6.50 3.11 -17.18
C LEU A 172 -7.63 4.08 -17.54
N TYR A 173 -7.48 4.86 -18.61
CA TYR A 173 -8.43 5.92 -18.98
C TYR A 173 -8.84 5.89 -20.47
N PRO A 174 -9.25 4.74 -21.03
CA PRO A 174 -9.50 4.61 -22.46
C PRO A 174 -10.59 5.56 -22.99
N GLY A 175 -11.62 5.85 -22.18
CA GLY A 175 -12.72 6.76 -22.54
C GLY A 175 -12.44 8.26 -22.35
N ALA A 176 -11.26 8.64 -21.85
CA ALA A 176 -10.97 10.04 -21.56
C ALA A 176 -10.64 10.82 -22.84
N LYS A 177 -11.48 11.82 -23.17
CA LYS A 177 -11.34 12.67 -24.35
C LYS A 177 -10.40 13.86 -24.08
N ASN A 178 -9.63 14.30 -25.07
CA ASN A 178 -8.82 15.53 -25.01
C ASN A 178 -7.81 15.61 -23.84
N VAL A 179 -7.34 14.46 -23.34
CA VAL A 179 -6.44 14.40 -22.17
C VAL A 179 -5.17 15.22 -22.39
N HIS A 180 -4.63 15.20 -23.61
CA HIS A 180 -3.45 15.98 -23.96
C HIS A 180 -3.69 17.48 -23.78
N GLN A 181 -4.77 18.03 -24.34
CA GLN A 181 -5.10 19.46 -24.26
C GLN A 181 -5.33 19.90 -22.81
N ARG A 182 -6.03 19.08 -22.00
CA ARG A 182 -6.22 19.34 -20.57
C ARG A 182 -4.90 19.45 -19.83
N PHE A 183 -4.01 18.48 -20.04
CA PHE A 183 -2.68 18.47 -19.44
C PHE A 183 -1.87 19.70 -19.87
N THR A 184 -1.88 20.03 -21.16
CA THR A 184 -1.14 21.18 -21.69
C THR A 184 -1.60 22.49 -21.04
N LEU A 185 -2.91 22.70 -20.89
CA LEU A 185 -3.47 23.87 -20.22
C LEU A 185 -3.06 23.93 -18.74
N ALA A 186 -3.20 22.83 -18.00
CA ALA A 186 -2.80 22.77 -16.61
C ALA A 186 -1.28 22.98 -16.41
N ASN A 187 -0.46 22.45 -17.31
CA ASN A 187 1.00 22.63 -17.28
C ASN A 187 1.40 24.08 -17.58
N LYS A 188 0.73 24.74 -18.54
CA LYS A 188 0.92 26.17 -18.85
C LYS A 188 0.63 27.02 -17.60
N TYR A 189 -0.49 26.74 -16.92
CA TYR A 189 -0.86 27.41 -15.68
C TYR A 189 0.12 27.15 -14.53
N PHE A 190 0.56 25.91 -14.32
CA PHE A 190 1.55 25.57 -13.30
C PHE A 190 2.88 26.32 -13.50
N LYS A 191 3.38 26.39 -14.75
CA LYS A 191 4.57 27.18 -15.09
C LYS A 191 4.38 28.66 -14.81
N PHE A 192 3.19 29.20 -15.11
CA PHE A 192 2.85 30.59 -14.79
C PHE A 192 2.87 30.84 -13.27
N LEU A 193 2.29 29.94 -12.46
CA LEU A 193 2.36 30.05 -11.00
C LEU A 193 3.80 29.99 -10.49
N GLY A 194 4.66 29.18 -11.12
CA GLY A 194 6.10 29.16 -10.82
C GLY A 194 6.80 30.49 -11.11
N LYS A 195 6.47 31.16 -12.22
CA LYS A 195 6.96 32.52 -12.50
C LYS A 195 6.45 33.52 -11.46
N ARG A 196 5.16 33.43 -11.09
CA ARG A 196 4.54 34.27 -10.06
C ARG A 196 5.23 34.13 -8.70
N SER A 197 5.66 32.92 -8.32
CA SER A 197 6.37 32.70 -7.06
C SER A 197 7.68 33.49 -6.92
N LYS A 198 8.30 33.90 -8.04
CA LYS A 198 9.56 34.66 -8.04
C LYS A 198 9.38 36.14 -7.67
N LYS A 199 8.17 36.68 -7.79
CA LYS A 199 7.85 38.05 -7.37
C LYS A 199 7.79 38.14 -5.85
N LYS A 200 8.21 39.28 -5.27
CA LYS A 200 8.37 39.42 -3.82
C LYS A 200 7.06 39.84 -3.17
N THR A 201 6.38 40.82 -3.76
CA THR A 201 5.18 41.41 -3.14
C THR A 201 3.90 40.75 -3.64
N PHE A 202 2.84 40.86 -2.85
CA PHE A 202 1.53 40.36 -3.25
C PHE A 202 0.96 41.15 -4.44
N GLU A 203 1.14 42.47 -4.48
CA GLU A 203 0.62 43.31 -5.57
C GLU A 203 1.29 43.01 -6.91
N GLU A 204 2.62 42.80 -6.94
CA GLU A 204 3.33 42.33 -8.14
C GLU A 204 2.77 41.01 -8.67
N ARG A 205 2.50 40.07 -7.76
CA ARG A 205 1.96 38.75 -8.11
C ARG A 205 0.50 38.84 -8.59
N LYS A 206 -0.30 39.71 -7.98
CA LYS A 206 -1.71 39.95 -8.32
C LYS A 206 -1.87 40.62 -9.68
N ALA A 207 -0.94 41.52 -10.04
CA ALA A 207 -0.90 42.18 -11.34
C ALA A 207 -0.67 41.20 -12.50
N MET A 208 0.02 40.06 -12.26
CA MET A 208 0.21 39.03 -13.28
C MET A 208 -1.13 38.36 -13.63
N VAL A 209 -1.48 38.36 -14.92
CA VAL A 209 -2.70 37.73 -15.44
C VAL A 209 -2.35 36.48 -16.24
N PHE A 210 -3.05 35.38 -15.97
CA PHE A 210 -2.97 34.18 -16.79
C PHE A 210 -4.03 34.21 -17.89
N THR A 211 -3.60 34.14 -19.15
CA THR A 211 -4.48 34.01 -20.30
C THR A 211 -4.63 32.54 -20.68
N ILE A 212 -5.89 32.06 -20.65
CA ILE A 212 -6.28 30.69 -20.98
C ILE A 212 -6.06 30.46 -22.48
#